data_AF-A0A843C0Z4-F1
#
_entry.id   AF-A0A843C0Z4-F1
#
_cell.length_a   1.000
_cell.length_b   1.000
_cell.length_c   1.000
_cell.angle_alpha   90.00
_cell.angle_beta   90.00
_cell.angle_gamma   90.00
#
_symmetry.space_group_name_H-M   'P 1'
#
loop_
_entity.id
_entity.type
_entity.pdbx_description
1 polymer ?
#
loop_
_entity_poly.entity_id
_entity_poly.type
_entity_poly.pdbx_seq_one_letter_code
_entity_poly.pdbx_strand_id
1 'polypeptide(L)'
;MEIIFDFNSNWYILFFAFVSSWAILLLLRRNLVGKEIKEQIFIGACGLMSMVLLELFAVSVGLWDYTPGNWPVILWPTYVAAILFGYQLLRSVETLLHKPLVTSQLK
;
A
#
# COMPACT_ATOMS: atom_id res chain seq x y z
N MET A 1 -27.23 -8.74 2.90
CA MET A 1 -25.77 -8.79 2.72
C MET A 1 -25.18 -8.78 4.12
N GLU A 2 -24.82 -9.95 4.65
CA GLU A 2 -24.18 -10.03 5.96
C GLU A 2 -22.73 -9.58 5.80
N ILE A 3 -22.31 -8.59 6.57
CA ILE A 3 -20.91 -8.15 6.61
C ILE A 3 -20.21 -9.13 7.56
N ILE A 4 -19.65 -10.19 7.00
CA ILE A 4 -18.94 -11.22 7.76
C ILE A 4 -17.51 -10.72 7.99
N PHE A 5 -17.10 -10.54 9.25
CA PHE A 5 -15.73 -10.19 9.65
C PHE A 5 -14.85 -11.43 9.87
N ASP A 6 -15.24 -12.58 9.31
CA ASP A 6 -14.54 -13.85 9.43
C ASP A 6 -13.59 -14.02 8.24
N PHE A 7 -12.45 -13.33 8.33
CA PHE A 7 -11.41 -13.40 7.32
C PHE A 7 -10.29 -14.34 7.76
N ASN A 8 -9.67 -15.01 6.79
CA ASN A 8 -8.45 -15.78 7.04
C ASN A 8 -7.42 -14.90 7.78
N SER A 9 -6.88 -15.39 8.89
CA SER A 9 -5.96 -14.63 9.75
C SER A 9 -4.73 -14.11 9.00
N ASN A 10 -4.33 -14.74 7.89
CA ASN A 10 -3.25 -14.30 7.03
C ASN A 10 -3.47 -12.89 6.44
N TRP A 11 -4.72 -12.46 6.25
CA TRP A 11 -5.03 -11.09 5.81
C TRP A 11 -4.56 -10.05 6.82
N TYR A 12 -4.75 -10.32 8.11
CA TYR A 12 -4.27 -9.42 9.16
C TYR A 12 -2.75 -9.40 9.23
N ILE A 13 -2.09 -10.56 9.09
CA ILE A 13 -0.63 -10.65 9.02
C ILE A 13 -0.10 -9.79 7.88
N LEU A 14 -0.70 -9.91 6.69
CA LEU A 14 -0.32 -9.14 5.51
C LEU A 14 -0.56 -7.64 5.70
N PHE A 15 -1.71 -7.26 6.24
CA PHE A 15 -2.03 -5.88 6.58
C PHE A 15 -0.96 -5.26 7.50
N PHE A 16 -0.65 -5.93 8.62
CA PHE A 16 0.34 -5.44 9.56
C PHE A 16 1.76 -5.43 8.98
N ALA A 17 2.10 -6.37 8.10
CA ALA A 17 3.37 -6.34 7.38
C ALA A 17 3.51 -5.09 6.51
N PHE A 18 2.47 -4.71 5.75
CA PHE A 18 2.49 -3.49 4.95
C PHE A 18 2.51 -2.22 5.80
N VAL A 19 1.66 -2.14 6.82
CA VAL A 19 1.60 -0.96 7.71
C VAL A 19 2.92 -0.76 8.44
N SER A 20 3.50 -1.83 9.00
CA SER A 20 4.78 -1.74 9.72
C SER A 20 5.92 -1.36 8.77
N SER A 21 5.99 -1.97 7.57
CA SER A 21 7.00 -1.63 6.57
C SER A 21 6.88 -0.17 6.10
N TRP A 22 5.65 0.29 5.84
CA TRP A 22 5.38 1.70 5.52
C TRP A 22 5.81 2.62 6.66
N ALA A 23 5.46 2.30 7.91
CA ALA A 23 5.82 3.10 9.08
C ALA A 23 7.35 3.17 9.28
N ILE A 24 8.05 2.06 9.10
CA ILE A 24 9.53 2.01 9.17
C ILE A 24 10.14 2.93 8.11
N LEU A 25 9.70 2.83 6.85
CA LEU A 25 10.21 3.70 5.77
C LEU A 25 9.89 5.17 6.03
N LEU A 26 8.69 5.47 6.53
CA LEU A 26 8.27 6.82 6.89
C LEU A 26 9.16 7.41 7.99
N LEU A 27 9.49 6.61 9.03
CA LEU A 27 10.38 7.02 10.12
C LEU A 27 11.82 7.26 9.63
N LEU A 28 12.33 6.40 8.75
CA LEU A 28 13.65 6.58 8.13
C LEU A 28 13.72 7.87 7.28
N ARG A 29 12.60 8.30 6.69
CA ARG A 29 12.49 9.49 5.85
C ARG A 29 11.75 10.66 6.54
N ARG A 30 11.70 10.68 7.88
CA ARG A 30 10.87 11.61 8.67
C ARG A 30 11.03 13.10 8.32
N ASN A 31 12.20 13.51 7.84
CA ASN A 31 12.50 14.89 7.47
C ASN A 31 11.79 15.36 6.18
N LEU A 32 11.26 14.43 5.36
CA LEU A 32 10.57 14.71 4.09
C LEU A 32 9.05 14.52 4.17
N VAL A 33 8.55 13.95 5.28
CA VAL A 33 7.16 13.51 5.47
C VAL A 33 6.15 14.63 5.27
N GLY A 34 6.44 15.83 5.78
CA GLY A 34 5.50 16.96 5.71
C GLY A 34 5.12 17.37 4.28
N LYS A 35 6.03 17.16 3.30
CA LYS A 35 5.77 17.47 1.89
C LYS A 35 5.01 16.34 1.19
N GLU A 36 5.25 15.09 1.58
CA GLU A 36 4.74 13.89 0.91
C GLU A 36 3.36 13.43 1.41
N ILE A 37 2.85 13.96 2.53
CA ILE A 37 1.54 13.55 3.09
C ILE A 37 0.39 13.76 2.10
N LYS A 38 0.35 14.90 1.41
CA LYS A 38 -0.71 15.18 0.44
C LYS A 38 -0.66 14.21 -0.74
N GLU A 39 0.55 13.90 -1.23
CA GLU A 39 0.76 12.92 -2.29
C GLU A 39 0.34 11.51 -1.86
N GLN A 40 0.70 11.11 -0.64
CA GLN A 40 0.32 9.81 -0.07
C GLN A 40 -1.20 9.66 0.07
N ILE A 41 -1.88 10.70 0.54
CA ILE A 41 -3.35 10.70 0.63
C ILE A 41 -3.96 10.60 -0.78
N PHE A 42 -3.47 11.40 -1.73
CA PHE A 42 -3.98 11.40 -3.10
C PHE A 42 -3.78 10.05 -3.80
N ILE A 43 -2.56 9.51 -3.76
CA ILE A 43 -2.23 8.21 -4.36
C ILE A 43 -2.94 7.07 -3.64
N GLY A 44 -3.08 7.13 -2.31
CA GLY A 44 -3.84 6.16 -1.54
C GLY A 44 -5.31 6.13 -1.94
N ALA A 45 -5.94 7.31 -2.10
CA ALA A 45 -7.33 7.41 -2.53
C ALA A 45 -7.53 6.94 -3.98
N CYS A 46 -6.69 7.41 -4.91
CA CYS A 46 -6.75 6.99 -6.31
C CYS A 46 -6.48 5.49 -6.47
N GLY A 47 -5.46 4.95 -5.80
CA GLY A 47 -5.11 3.55 -5.87
C GLY A 47 -6.18 2.65 -5.25
N LEU A 48 -6.79 3.05 -4.13
CA LEU A 48 -7.93 2.33 -3.55
C LEU A 48 -9.10 2.28 -4.54
N MET A 49 -9.44 3.41 -5.16
CA MET A 49 -10.49 3.47 -6.18
C MET A 49 -10.18 2.52 -7.35
N SER A 50 -8.94 2.53 -7.85
CA SER A 50 -8.51 1.61 -8.92
C SER A 50 -8.63 0.15 -8.52
N MET A 51 -8.26 -0.22 -7.29
CA MET A 51 -8.37 -1.61 -6.81
C MET A 51 -9.83 -2.05 -6.66
N VAL A 52 -10.69 -1.18 -6.14
CA VAL A 52 -12.14 -1.48 -6.04
C VAL A 52 -12.73 -1.67 -7.44
N LEU A 53 -12.38 -0.82 -8.41
CA LEU A 53 -12.85 -0.96 -9.79
C LEU A 53 -12.33 -2.25 -10.44
N LEU A 54 -11.05 -2.59 -10.24
CA LEU A 54 -10.46 -3.84 -10.73
C LEU A 54 -11.20 -5.05 -10.15
N GLU A 55 -11.52 -5.02 -8.86
CA GLU A 55 -12.18 -6.11 -8.16
C GLU A 55 -13.63 -6.28 -8.63
N LEU A 56 -14.37 -5.19 -8.76
CA LEU A 56 -15.73 -5.20 -9.35
C LEU A 56 -15.72 -5.73 -10.78
N PHE A 57 -14.76 -5.28 -11.59
CA PHE A 57 -14.59 -5.77 -12.96
C PHE A 57 -14.30 -7.27 -12.97
N ALA A 58 -13.27 -7.72 -12.24
CA ALA A 58 -12.83 -9.11 -12.19
C ALA A 58 -13.96 -10.05 -11.76
N VAL A 59 -14.73 -9.69 -10.74
CA VAL A 59 -15.90 -10.47 -10.29
C VAL A 59 -17.00 -10.47 -11.37
N SER A 60 -17.28 -9.33 -12.01
CA SER A 60 -18.34 -9.23 -13.02
C SER A 60 -18.09 -10.08 -14.28
N VAL A 61 -16.82 -10.30 -14.63
CA VAL A 61 -16.44 -11.10 -15.82
C VAL A 61 -16.02 -12.53 -15.44
N GLY A 62 -16.11 -12.90 -14.16
CA GLY A 62 -15.76 -14.25 -13.68
C GLY A 62 -14.26 -14.55 -13.72
N LEU A 63 -13.39 -13.53 -13.56
CA LEU A 63 -11.94 -13.74 -13.45
C LEU A 63 -11.55 -14.43 -12.13
N TRP A 64 -12.28 -14.13 -11.05
CA TRP A 64 -12.26 -14.87 -9.79
C TRP A 64 -13.59 -14.70 -9.05
N ASP A 65 -13.93 -15.67 -8.22
CA ASP A 65 -15.17 -15.70 -7.48
C ASP A 65 -14.93 -15.53 -5.98
N TYR A 66 -15.74 -14.68 -5.35
CA TYR A 66 -15.88 -14.65 -3.90
C TYR A 66 -17.10 -15.49 -3.50
N THR A 67 -16.96 -16.31 -2.46
CA THR A 67 -18.12 -16.98 -1.86
C THR A 67 -19.15 -15.93 -1.43
N PRO A 68 -20.45 -16.09 -1.77
CA PRO A 68 -21.48 -15.13 -1.40
C PRO A 68 -21.46 -14.84 0.11
N GLY A 69 -21.31 -13.57 0.49
CA GLY A 69 -21.20 -13.12 1.89
C GLY A 69 -19.76 -12.97 2.41
N ASN A 70 -18.75 -13.44 1.68
CA ASN A 70 -17.34 -13.36 2.05
C ASN A 70 -16.59 -12.33 1.21
N TRP A 71 -17.16 -11.13 1.06
CA TRP A 71 -16.42 -10.01 0.48
C TRP A 71 -15.33 -9.64 1.49
N PRO A 72 -14.03 -9.76 1.14
CA PRO A 72 -12.99 -9.58 2.13
C PRO A 72 -12.81 -8.09 2.39
N VAL A 73 -13.66 -7.48 3.22
CA VAL A 73 -13.64 -6.03 3.49
C VAL A 73 -12.26 -5.59 4.03
N ILE A 74 -11.52 -6.52 4.65
CA ILE A 74 -10.12 -6.34 5.06
C ILE A 74 -9.15 -6.09 3.90
N LEU A 75 -9.48 -6.47 2.67
CA LEU A 75 -8.69 -6.17 1.47
C LEU A 75 -8.53 -4.67 1.27
N TRP A 76 -9.59 -3.89 1.47
CA TRP A 76 -9.57 -2.46 1.18
C TRP A 76 -8.55 -1.68 2.03
N PRO A 77 -8.52 -1.80 3.38
CA PRO A 77 -7.46 -1.20 4.17
C PRO A 77 -6.09 -1.84 3.87
N THR A 78 -6.04 -3.12 3.49
CA THR A 78 -4.79 -3.79 3.06
C THR A 78 -4.23 -3.19 1.78
N TYR A 79 -5.08 -2.88 0.79
CA TYR A 79 -4.70 -2.20 -0.44
C TYR A 79 -4.15 -0.82 -0.14
N VAL A 80 -4.82 -0.04 0.71
CA VAL A 80 -4.33 1.28 1.11
C VAL A 80 -2.95 1.16 1.75
N ALA A 81 -2.76 0.24 2.71
CA ALA A 81 -1.47 0.01 3.34
C ALA A 81 -0.38 -0.39 2.33
N ALA A 82 -0.71 -1.27 1.38
CA ALA A 82 0.21 -1.71 0.34
C ALA A 82 0.59 -0.59 -0.63
N ILE A 83 -0.37 0.26 -1.02
CA ILE A 83 -0.14 1.42 -1.89
C ILE A 83 0.79 2.44 -1.20
N LEU A 84 0.50 2.76 0.07
CA LEU A 84 1.33 3.68 0.86
C LEU A 84 2.75 3.14 1.05
N PHE A 85 2.88 1.84 1.36
CA PHE A 85 4.16 1.17 1.39
C PHE A 85 4.90 1.27 0.05
N GLY A 86 4.24 0.93 -1.06
CA GLY A 86 4.83 0.98 -2.39
C GLY A 86 5.31 2.38 -2.77
N TYR A 87 4.53 3.41 -2.45
CA TYR A 87 4.93 4.80 -2.63
C TYR A 87 6.22 5.12 -1.84
N GLN A 88 6.26 4.77 -0.55
CA GLN A 88 7.44 5.03 0.28
C GLN A 88 8.67 4.25 -0.20
N LEU A 89 8.48 3.02 -0.65
CA LEU A 89 9.55 2.20 -1.22
C LEU A 89 10.12 2.84 -2.48
N LEU A 90 9.27 3.24 -3.43
CA LEU A 90 9.68 3.88 -4.68
C LEU A 90 10.44 5.18 -4.41
N ARG A 91 9.93 6.04 -3.52
CA ARG A 91 10.62 7.27 -3.13
C ARG A 91 11.95 7.00 -2.43
N SER A 92 12.04 5.94 -1.63
CA SER A 92 13.30 5.54 -0.99
C SER A 92 14.34 5.12 -2.02
N VAL A 93 13.93 4.31 -3.01
CA VAL A 93 14.79 3.88 -4.12
C VAL A 93 15.19 5.07 -4.99
N GLU A 94 14.27 5.97 -5.33
CA GLU A 94 14.55 7.19 -6.09
C GLU A 94 15.58 8.07 -5.36
N THR A 95 15.41 8.26 -4.05
CA THR A 95 16.34 9.03 -3.21
C THR A 95 17.73 8.37 -3.15
N LEU A 96 17.78 7.04 -3.08
CA LEU A 96 19.04 6.29 -3.08
C LEU A 96 19.77 6.42 -4.42
N LEU A 97 19.04 6.35 -5.53
CA LEU A 97 19.59 6.45 -6.88
C LEU A 97 20.04 7.88 -7.25
N HIS A 98 19.34 8.91 -6.77
CA HIS A 98 19.65 10.31 -7.09
C HIS A 98 20.64 10.96 -6.12
N LYS A 99 21.03 10.31 -5.02
CA LYS A 99 22.20 10.72 -4.26
C LYS A 99 23.44 10.36 -5.08
N PRO A 100 24.21 11.33 -5.60
CA PRO A 100 25.50 10.99 -6.17
C PRO A 100 26.34 10.41 -5.03
N LEU A 101 27.13 9.39 -5.34
CA LEU A 101 28.22 8.87 -4.49
C LEU A 101 29.27 9.97 -4.26
N VAL A 102 28.91 11.09 -3.61
CA VAL A 102 29.81 12.17 -3.22
C VAL A 102 30.47 11.78 -1.92
N THR A 103 31.20 10.65 -1.91
CA THR A 103 32.20 10.31 -0.90
C THR A 103 33.01 9.05 -1.29
N SER A 104 33.56 8.98 -2.50
CA SER A 104 34.62 7.98 -2.75
C SER A 104 35.91 8.49 -3.40
N GLN A 105 36.08 9.80 -3.61
CA GLN A 105 37.33 10.32 -4.23
C GLN A 105 37.78 11.65 -3.60
N LEU A 106 37.80 11.75 -2.27
CA LEU A 106 38.65 12.71 -1.55
C LEU A 106 39.20 12.06 -0.27
N LYS A 107 40.18 11.17 -0.47
CA LYS A 107 41.33 11.04 0.43
C LYS A 107 42.46 10.31 -0.27
#